data_AF-A0A1F9Z425-F1
#
_entry.id   AF-A0A1F9Z425-F1
#
_cell.length_a   1.000
_cell.length_b   1.000
_cell.length_c   1.000
_cell.angle_alpha   90.00
_cell.angle_beta   90.00
_cell.angle_gamma   90.00
#
_symmetry.space_group_name_H-M   'P 1'
#
loop_
_entity.id
_entity.type
_entity.pdbx_description
1 polymer ?
#
loop_
_entity_poly.entity_id
_entity_poly.type
_entity_poly.pdbx_seq_one_letter_code
_entity_poly.pdbx_strand_id
1 'polypeptide(L)'
;MAGVAYLSNRPPPPEGPPPAGEPAPLPVQAVLLARGIIPLDLPFMVMYAPAVNTTNYTVSTHVEFEATREGAANVSYLWRNVTGADLPIVFRHLSPLEDLEDPPNTFRLFPTGVCLPQAWCITYSWSWPYPGSAYLLTKAVDVNYSVFLVRPNPPFERAEWLEVRFSIEGTSRWDITGRLPRENITEAAGEDRVPLGSQVVVYGSEFRRIYLDQLELPISEFHYDLQTFTFDAGIHGTITAKLGSTFRWSPWTRYWIDIDLRQSDMSYPDNATFQLYVDRRFGSLIAEQVA
;
A
#
# COMPACT_ATOMS: atom_id res chain seq x y z
N MET A 1 -44.12 -24.34 41.23
CA MET A 1 -44.65 -24.60 39.87
C MET A 1 -43.45 -24.74 38.94
N ALA A 2 -43.27 -25.90 38.33
CA ALA A 2 -42.24 -26.13 37.31
C ALA A 2 -42.82 -25.73 35.94
N GLY A 3 -42.13 -24.85 35.21
CA GLY A 3 -42.52 -24.43 33.87
C GLY A 3 -41.95 -25.36 32.80
N VAL A 4 -42.78 -25.75 31.84
CA VAL A 4 -42.41 -26.55 30.67
C VAL A 4 -41.97 -25.61 29.55
N ALA A 5 -40.75 -25.82 29.01
CA ALA A 5 -40.27 -25.18 27.79
C ALA A 5 -40.51 -26.09 26.58
N TYR A 6 -41.11 -25.55 25.52
CA TYR A 6 -41.26 -26.26 24.23
C TYR A 6 -40.03 -26.01 23.36
N LEU A 7 -39.31 -27.09 23.00
CA LEU A 7 -38.28 -27.06 21.95
C LEU A 7 -38.96 -27.29 20.60
N SER A 8 -38.90 -26.29 19.73
CA SER A 8 -39.33 -26.37 18.33
C SER A 8 -38.32 -27.19 17.52
N ASN A 9 -38.61 -28.46 17.29
CA ASN A 9 -37.88 -29.29 16.33
C ASN A 9 -38.35 -28.96 14.90
N ARG A 10 -37.76 -27.92 14.27
CA ARG A 10 -37.79 -27.80 12.81
C ARG A 10 -36.53 -28.46 12.25
N PRO A 11 -36.65 -29.41 11.31
CA PRO A 11 -35.49 -29.90 10.59
C PRO A 11 -34.86 -28.77 9.75
N PRO A 12 -33.53 -28.77 9.58
CA PRO A 12 -32.87 -27.80 8.73
C PRO A 12 -33.39 -27.89 7.29
N PRO A 13 -33.44 -26.78 6.55
CA PRO A 13 -33.80 -26.81 5.14
C PRO A 13 -32.81 -27.72 4.37
N PRO A 14 -33.27 -28.40 3.31
CA PRO A 14 -32.39 -29.22 2.49
C PRO A 14 -31.25 -28.37 1.93
N GLU A 15 -30.03 -28.90 1.98
CA GLU A 15 -28.86 -28.27 1.36
C GLU A 15 -29.18 -27.97 -0.11
N GLY A 16 -29.05 -26.69 -0.49
CA GLY A 16 -29.11 -26.32 -1.89
C GLY A 16 -28.00 -27.01 -2.68
N PRO A 17 -28.14 -27.14 -4.01
CA PRO A 17 -27.05 -27.66 -4.84
C PRO A 17 -25.78 -26.86 -4.54
N PRO A 18 -24.61 -27.53 -4.44
CA PRO A 18 -23.35 -26.83 -4.21
C PRO A 18 -23.19 -25.71 -5.26
N PRO A 19 -22.65 -24.55 -4.88
CA PRO A 19 -22.36 -23.50 -5.84
C PRO A 19 -21.54 -24.10 -6.98
N ALA A 20 -21.86 -23.73 -8.22
CA ALA A 20 -21.12 -24.19 -9.39
C ALA A 20 -19.63 -23.99 -9.12
N GLY A 21 -18.87 -25.09 -9.06
CA GLY A 21 -17.43 -25.04 -8.83
C GLY A 21 -16.80 -24.06 -9.82
N GLU A 22 -15.77 -23.33 -9.37
CA GLU A 22 -14.98 -22.49 -10.26
C GLU A 22 -14.63 -23.26 -11.53
N PRO A 23 -14.80 -22.66 -12.73
CA PRO A 23 -14.46 -23.33 -13.96
C PRO A 23 -12.99 -23.71 -13.91
N ALA A 24 -12.72 -25.01 -14.02
CA ALA A 24 -11.36 -25.55 -14.06
C ALA A 24 -10.53 -24.79 -15.12
N PRO A 25 -9.26 -24.45 -14.82
CA PRO A 25 -8.43 -23.70 -15.75
C PRO A 25 -8.35 -24.41 -17.09
N LEU A 26 -8.61 -23.68 -18.18
CA LEU A 26 -8.60 -24.21 -19.53
C LEU A 26 -7.21 -24.78 -19.85
N PRO A 27 -7.10 -25.94 -20.52
CA PRO A 27 -5.82 -26.40 -21.03
C PRO A 27 -5.33 -25.40 -22.08
N VAL A 28 -4.20 -24.74 -21.82
CA VAL A 28 -3.61 -23.72 -22.70
C VAL A 28 -2.22 -24.16 -23.17
N GLN A 29 -1.85 -23.76 -24.38
CA GLN A 29 -0.48 -23.78 -24.87
C GLN A 29 0.15 -22.41 -24.63
N ALA A 30 1.32 -22.37 -23.98
CA ALA A 30 2.07 -21.14 -23.73
C ALA A 30 3.46 -21.23 -24.37
N VAL A 31 3.78 -20.28 -25.25
CA VAL A 31 5.09 -20.18 -25.91
C VAL A 31 5.83 -18.98 -25.33
N LEU A 32 7.03 -19.22 -24.79
CA LEU A 32 7.87 -18.15 -24.26
C LEU A 32 8.37 -17.25 -25.40
N LEU A 33 8.18 -15.94 -25.27
CA LEU A 33 8.64 -14.94 -26.24
C LEU A 33 9.88 -14.19 -25.73
N ALA A 34 9.86 -13.76 -24.46
CA ALA A 34 10.91 -12.92 -23.88
C ALA A 34 11.02 -13.11 -22.36
N ARG A 35 12.16 -12.69 -21.80
CA ARG A 35 12.44 -12.65 -20.36
C ARG A 35 13.27 -11.43 -20.03
N GLY A 36 13.10 -10.88 -18.83
CA GLY A 36 13.92 -9.77 -18.36
C GLY A 36 13.74 -9.49 -16.88
N ILE A 37 14.42 -8.43 -16.44
CA ILE A 37 14.38 -7.91 -15.08
C ILE A 37 14.15 -6.41 -15.16
N ILE A 38 13.22 -5.88 -14.36
CA ILE A 38 12.95 -4.45 -14.24
C ILE A 38 13.16 -4.03 -12.79
N PRO A 39 14.09 -3.12 -12.48
CA PRO A 39 14.22 -2.55 -11.15
C PRO A 39 13.07 -1.58 -10.89
N LEU A 40 12.41 -1.70 -9.74
CA LEU A 40 11.32 -0.84 -9.29
C LEU A 40 11.61 -0.23 -7.93
N ASP A 41 11.50 1.08 -7.81
CA ASP A 41 11.33 1.76 -6.53
C ASP A 41 9.83 1.90 -6.26
N LEU A 42 9.30 1.06 -5.37
CA LEU A 42 7.89 1.07 -5.01
C LEU A 42 7.66 2.04 -3.85
N PRO A 43 6.96 3.17 -4.06
CA PRO A 43 6.62 4.08 -2.97
C PRO A 43 5.46 3.52 -2.17
N PHE A 44 5.63 3.55 -0.86
CA PHE A 44 4.61 3.13 0.09
C PHE A 44 3.81 4.33 0.61
N MET A 45 4.52 5.36 1.08
CA MET A 45 3.90 6.48 1.77
C MET A 45 4.84 7.69 1.78
N VAL A 46 4.27 8.89 1.77
CA VAL A 46 5.02 10.11 2.08
C VAL A 46 5.02 10.37 3.58
N MET A 47 6.16 10.69 4.15
CA MET A 47 6.28 11.10 5.55
C MET A 47 6.40 12.62 5.60
N TYR A 48 5.41 13.29 6.20
CA TYR A 48 5.41 14.74 6.38
C TYR A 48 5.78 15.08 7.82
N ALA A 49 6.95 15.66 8.01
CA ALA A 49 7.31 16.26 9.29
C ALA A 49 6.72 17.68 9.37
N PRO A 50 5.99 18.03 10.44
CA PRO A 50 5.36 19.33 10.59
C PRO A 50 6.35 20.49 10.38
N ALA A 51 5.96 21.52 9.65
CA ALA A 51 6.70 22.77 9.69
C ALA A 51 6.38 23.47 11.03
N VAL A 52 7.42 23.77 11.80
CA VAL A 52 7.31 24.58 13.02
C VAL A 52 8.04 25.89 12.79
N ASN A 53 7.39 27.01 13.14
CA ASN A 53 7.94 28.35 12.95
C ASN A 53 8.98 28.71 14.02
N THR A 54 9.28 27.80 14.94
CA THR A 54 10.22 28.01 16.04
C THR A 54 11.16 26.82 16.18
N THR A 55 12.36 27.04 16.71
CA THR A 55 13.33 25.98 17.03
C THR A 55 13.02 25.26 18.34
N ASN A 56 11.95 25.66 19.02
CA ASN A 56 11.59 25.19 20.36
C ASN A 56 10.84 23.86 20.31
N TYR A 57 10.46 23.39 19.13
CA TYR A 57 9.80 22.10 18.93
C TYR A 57 10.70 21.14 18.17
N THR A 58 10.82 19.92 18.69
CA THR A 58 11.17 18.74 17.92
C THR A 58 9.91 18.10 17.41
N VAL A 59 9.84 17.93 16.10
CA VAL A 59 8.76 17.17 15.48
C VAL A 59 9.34 15.99 14.73
N SER A 60 8.68 14.86 14.86
CA SER A 60 9.04 13.65 14.14
C SER A 60 7.79 12.92 13.69
N THR A 61 7.87 12.35 12.51
CA THR A 61 6.78 11.58 11.92
C THR A 61 7.20 10.14 11.88
N HIS A 62 6.28 9.25 12.21
CA HIS A 62 6.54 7.84 12.38
C HIS A 62 5.50 7.04 11.65
N VAL A 63 5.95 5.94 11.05
CA VAL A 63 5.08 4.92 10.49
C VAL A 63 5.58 3.56 10.92
N GLU A 64 4.66 2.71 11.35
CA GLU A 64 4.91 1.35 11.80
C GLU A 64 4.00 0.40 11.05
N PHE A 65 4.58 -0.71 10.63
CA PHE A 65 3.90 -1.82 9.99
C PHE A 65 4.25 -3.09 10.77
N GLU A 66 3.25 -3.84 11.22
CA GLU A 66 3.43 -5.08 11.99
C GLU A 66 3.02 -6.28 11.14
N ALA A 67 3.91 -7.23 10.80
CA ALA A 67 3.54 -8.39 9.99
C ALA A 67 2.38 -9.20 10.58
N THR A 68 1.40 -9.56 9.75
CA THR A 68 0.29 -10.45 10.13
C THR A 68 0.26 -11.69 9.24
N ARG A 69 -0.51 -12.70 9.64
CA ARG A 69 -0.76 -13.90 8.81
C ARG A 69 -1.49 -13.56 7.52
N GLU A 70 -2.31 -12.51 7.54
CA GLU A 70 -3.02 -11.96 6.38
C GLU A 70 -2.13 -10.97 5.58
N GLY A 71 -0.95 -10.65 6.11
CA GLY A 71 -0.03 -9.64 5.60
C GLY A 71 -0.48 -8.23 5.95
N ALA A 72 0.31 -7.52 6.76
CA ALA A 72 -0.12 -6.22 7.26
C ALA A 72 0.19 -5.07 6.31
N ALA A 73 -0.76 -4.13 6.29
CA ALA A 73 -1.00 -3.06 5.33
C ALA A 73 -1.32 -3.54 3.91
N ASN A 74 -2.57 -3.28 3.51
CA ASN A 74 -3.15 -3.60 2.21
C ASN A 74 -2.63 -2.67 1.11
N VAL A 75 -1.32 -2.68 0.84
CA VAL A 75 -0.79 -2.06 -0.38
C VAL A 75 -0.95 -3.06 -1.52
N SER A 76 -1.87 -2.75 -2.41
CA SER A 76 -2.05 -3.46 -3.67
C SER A 76 -1.55 -2.60 -4.81
N TYR A 77 -0.98 -3.26 -5.81
CA TYR A 77 -0.54 -2.62 -7.03
C TYR A 77 -1.36 -3.15 -8.19
N LEU A 78 -1.66 -2.28 -9.16
CA LEU A 78 -2.43 -2.59 -10.35
C LEU A 78 -1.69 -2.09 -11.60
N TRP A 79 -1.40 -3.01 -12.51
CA TRP A 79 -0.98 -2.68 -13.87
C TRP A 79 -2.19 -2.18 -14.66
N ARG A 80 -2.10 -0.97 -15.23
CA ARG A 80 -3.16 -0.32 -16.01
C ARG A 80 -2.58 0.45 -17.20
N ASN A 81 -3.46 0.98 -18.05
CA ASN A 81 -3.10 1.70 -19.27
C ASN A 81 -2.08 0.92 -20.11
N VAL A 82 -2.35 -0.37 -20.29
CA VAL A 82 -1.45 -1.29 -20.98
C VAL A 82 -1.58 -1.08 -22.49
N THR A 83 -0.46 -0.83 -23.17
CA THR A 83 -0.38 -0.55 -24.61
C THR A 83 0.82 -1.23 -25.26
N GLY A 84 0.89 -1.22 -26.60
CA GLY A 84 2.11 -1.59 -27.33
C GLY A 84 2.16 -3.02 -27.89
N ALA A 85 1.05 -3.76 -27.81
CA ALA A 85 0.88 -5.02 -28.52
C ALA A 85 -0.47 -5.10 -29.23
N ASP A 86 -0.53 -5.86 -30.33
CA ASP A 86 -1.74 -6.11 -31.11
C ASP A 86 -2.70 -7.11 -30.44
N LEU A 87 -2.26 -7.73 -29.34
CA LEU A 87 -3.00 -8.74 -28.60
C LEU A 87 -3.39 -8.23 -27.21
N PRO A 88 -4.50 -8.74 -26.61
CA PRO A 88 -4.79 -8.51 -25.21
C PRO A 88 -3.61 -8.92 -24.33
N ILE A 89 -3.36 -8.15 -23.26
CA ILE A 89 -2.25 -8.41 -22.34
C ILE A 89 -2.82 -8.66 -20.94
N VAL A 90 -2.30 -9.69 -20.28
CA VAL A 90 -2.64 -10.06 -18.91
C VAL A 90 -1.36 -10.18 -18.10
N PHE A 91 -1.28 -9.51 -16.96
CA PHE A 91 -0.19 -9.70 -16.02
C PHE A 91 -0.61 -10.71 -14.95
N ARG A 92 0.28 -11.67 -14.66
CA ARG A 92 0.08 -12.70 -13.64
C ARG A 92 1.24 -12.69 -12.66
N HIS A 93 0.94 -12.35 -11.40
CA HIS A 93 1.91 -12.40 -10.32
C HIS A 93 2.17 -13.84 -9.88
N LEU A 94 3.43 -14.23 -9.86
CA LEU A 94 3.90 -15.51 -9.32
C LEU A 94 4.28 -15.30 -7.85
N SER A 95 3.26 -15.21 -7.01
CA SER A 95 3.45 -15.05 -5.56
C SER A 95 4.18 -16.27 -4.98
N PRO A 96 5.19 -16.08 -4.12
CA PRO A 96 5.82 -17.18 -3.39
C PRO A 96 4.94 -17.75 -2.27
N LEU A 97 3.81 -17.10 -1.97
CA LEU A 97 2.84 -17.54 -0.98
C LEU A 97 1.73 -18.31 -1.69
N GLU A 98 1.81 -19.64 -1.66
CA GLU A 98 0.95 -20.57 -2.43
C GLU A 98 -0.56 -20.38 -2.18
N ASP A 99 -0.95 -19.85 -1.01
CA ASP A 99 -2.36 -19.64 -0.62
C ASP A 99 -2.92 -18.25 -1.01
N LEU A 100 -2.12 -17.40 -1.66
CA LEU A 100 -2.49 -16.02 -2.00
C LEU A 100 -2.30 -15.79 -3.51
N GLU A 101 -3.23 -16.29 -4.33
CA GLU A 101 -3.30 -15.90 -5.73
C GLU A 101 -3.87 -14.47 -5.83
N ASP A 102 -3.10 -13.58 -6.45
CA ASP A 102 -3.56 -12.22 -6.73
C ASP A 102 -4.42 -12.20 -8.00
N PRO A 103 -5.51 -11.40 -8.04
CA PRO A 103 -6.26 -11.21 -9.25
C PRO A 103 -5.38 -10.78 -10.44
N PRO A 104 -5.77 -11.10 -11.69
CA PRO A 104 -5.03 -10.66 -12.87
C PRO A 104 -4.76 -9.15 -12.85
N ASN A 105 -3.58 -8.77 -13.31
CA ASN A 105 -3.06 -7.40 -13.33
C ASN A 105 -2.75 -6.79 -11.97
N THR A 106 -2.96 -7.51 -10.87
CA THR A 106 -2.66 -7.01 -9.53
C THR A 106 -1.56 -7.81 -8.86
N PHE A 107 -0.93 -7.18 -7.87
CA PHE A 107 -0.11 -7.88 -6.90
C PHE A 107 -0.14 -7.18 -5.55
N ARG A 108 -0.02 -7.94 -4.47
CA ARG A 108 0.14 -7.39 -3.12
C ARG A 108 1.61 -7.42 -2.71
N LEU A 109 2.04 -6.38 -1.99
CA LEU A 109 3.36 -6.35 -1.40
C LEU A 109 3.24 -6.11 0.10
N PHE A 110 3.77 -7.05 0.87
CA PHE A 110 3.77 -6.98 2.33
C PHE A 110 5.04 -6.28 2.82
N PRO A 111 4.95 -5.07 3.40
CA PRO A 111 6.12 -4.31 3.80
C PRO A 111 7.06 -5.10 4.71
N THR A 112 6.46 -5.74 5.72
CA THR A 112 7.14 -6.51 6.77
C THR A 112 7.22 -8.00 6.47
N GLY A 113 6.81 -8.41 5.27
CA GLY A 113 6.51 -9.82 4.97
C GLY A 113 5.24 -10.31 5.68
N VAL A 114 5.00 -11.62 5.60
CA VAL A 114 3.90 -12.29 6.30
C VAL A 114 4.40 -12.95 7.58
N CYS A 115 3.56 -12.95 8.61
CA CYS A 115 3.89 -13.67 9.83
C CYS A 115 3.72 -15.19 9.61
N LEU A 116 4.83 -15.91 9.54
CA LEU A 116 4.82 -17.36 9.32
C LEU A 116 4.40 -18.10 10.61
N PRO A 117 3.66 -19.21 10.54
CA PRO A 117 3.12 -19.92 11.71
C PRO A 117 4.15 -20.34 12.77
N GLN A 118 5.43 -20.45 12.41
CA GLN A 118 6.54 -20.88 13.27
C GLN A 118 7.60 -19.80 13.48
N ALA A 119 7.37 -18.57 13.00
CA ALA A 119 8.29 -17.46 13.14
C ALA A 119 7.65 -16.34 13.98
N TRP A 120 8.50 -15.49 14.57
CA TRP A 120 8.05 -14.27 15.22
C TRP A 120 7.56 -13.28 14.17
N CYS A 121 6.41 -12.65 14.40
CA CYS A 121 5.95 -11.56 13.57
C CYS A 121 6.92 -10.38 13.70
N ILE A 122 7.37 -9.84 12.57
CA ILE A 122 8.33 -8.73 12.54
C ILE A 122 7.55 -7.42 12.44
N THR A 123 7.92 -6.47 13.28
CA THR A 123 7.46 -5.08 13.18
C THR A 123 8.59 -4.22 12.64
N TYR A 124 8.31 -3.43 11.62
CA TYR A 124 9.23 -2.40 11.12
C TYR A 124 8.63 -1.03 11.37
N SER A 125 9.45 -0.14 11.92
CA SER A 125 9.11 1.27 12.10
C SER A 125 10.13 2.16 11.41
N TRP A 126 9.62 3.24 10.84
CA TRP A 126 10.40 4.29 10.20
C TRP A 126 10.06 5.60 10.88
N SER A 127 11.08 6.40 11.15
CA SER A 127 10.93 7.71 11.76
C SER A 127 11.68 8.75 10.95
N TRP A 128 11.10 9.95 10.86
CA TRP A 128 11.72 11.08 10.19
C TRP A 128 11.69 12.33 11.07
N PRO A 129 12.85 12.78 11.61
CA PRO A 129 12.89 13.80 12.66
C PRO A 129 13.21 15.22 12.16
N TYR A 130 13.15 15.51 10.85
CA TYR A 130 13.53 16.82 10.31
C TYR A 130 12.29 17.69 10.07
N PRO A 131 12.08 18.77 10.85
CA PRO A 131 10.89 19.61 10.71
C PRO A 131 10.72 20.22 9.31
N GLY A 132 9.46 20.41 8.90
CA GLY A 132 9.10 21.08 7.64
C GLY A 132 9.54 20.33 6.39
N SER A 133 9.70 19.01 6.50
CA SER A 133 10.26 18.21 5.42
C SER A 133 9.36 17.05 5.04
N ALA A 134 9.36 16.73 3.75
CA ALA A 134 8.57 15.65 3.17
C ALA A 134 9.50 14.66 2.48
N TYR A 135 9.36 13.38 2.84
CA TYR A 135 10.22 12.30 2.36
C TYR A 135 9.40 11.11 1.93
N LEU A 136 9.95 10.31 1.02
CA LEU A 136 9.27 9.15 0.48
C LEU A 136 9.82 7.87 1.10
N LEU A 137 8.93 7.08 1.71
CA LEU A 137 9.24 5.71 2.09
C LEU A 137 9.13 4.82 0.85
N THR A 138 10.26 4.26 0.43
CA THR A 138 10.37 3.40 -0.75
C THR A 138 10.93 2.02 -0.42
N LYS A 139 10.53 1.02 -1.21
CA LYS A 139 11.18 -0.29 -1.25
C LYS A 139 11.73 -0.55 -2.65
N ALA A 140 13.03 -0.80 -2.73
CA ALA A 140 13.67 -1.21 -3.98
C ALA A 140 13.46 -2.72 -4.19
N VAL A 141 12.88 -3.09 -5.33
CA VAL A 141 12.61 -4.48 -5.71
C VAL A 141 13.00 -4.74 -7.16
N ASP A 142 13.34 -5.97 -7.47
CA ASP A 142 13.52 -6.42 -8.84
C ASP A 142 12.31 -7.23 -9.29
N VAL A 143 11.76 -6.88 -10.45
CA VAL A 143 10.67 -7.61 -11.08
C VAL A 143 11.24 -8.49 -12.19
N ASN A 144 11.37 -9.77 -11.87
CA ASN A 144 11.71 -10.80 -12.85
C ASN A 144 10.45 -11.11 -13.66
N TYR A 145 10.50 -10.99 -14.98
CA TYR A 145 9.35 -11.24 -15.84
C TYR A 145 9.66 -12.17 -17.01
N SER A 146 8.62 -12.82 -17.49
CA SER A 146 8.59 -13.63 -18.70
C SER A 146 7.30 -13.36 -19.45
N VAL A 147 7.41 -13.12 -20.77
CA VAL A 147 6.25 -12.87 -21.63
C VAL A 147 5.98 -14.13 -22.45
N PHE A 148 4.73 -14.58 -22.43
CA PHE A 148 4.27 -15.74 -23.17
C PHE A 148 3.17 -15.35 -24.16
N LEU A 149 3.19 -15.95 -25.35
CA LEU A 149 2.00 -16.03 -26.19
C LEU A 149 1.18 -17.22 -25.71
N VAL A 150 -0.06 -16.96 -25.27
CA VAL A 150 -0.96 -17.99 -24.77
C VAL A 150 -2.08 -18.23 -25.76
N ARG A 151 -2.25 -19.50 -26.12
CA ARG A 151 -3.30 -19.99 -27.00
C ARG A 151 -4.11 -21.06 -26.28
N PRO A 152 -5.44 -20.95 -26.24
CA PRO A 152 -6.28 -22.00 -25.68
C PRO A 152 -6.23 -23.26 -26.56
N ASN A 153 -6.20 -24.44 -25.94
CA ASN A 153 -6.23 -25.69 -26.70
C ASN A 153 -7.66 -25.95 -27.22
N PRO A 154 -7.82 -26.61 -28.38
CA PRO A 154 -9.12 -27.07 -28.85
C PRO A 154 -9.83 -27.92 -27.79
N PRO A 155 -11.16 -27.81 -27.62
CA PRO A 155 -12.13 -27.07 -28.45
C PRO A 155 -12.34 -25.60 -28.04
N PHE A 156 -11.50 -25.06 -27.16
CA PHE A 156 -11.70 -23.70 -26.62
C PHE A 156 -11.14 -22.65 -27.59
N GLU A 157 -11.98 -22.10 -28.45
CA GLU A 157 -11.63 -21.01 -29.37
C GLU A 157 -11.71 -19.63 -28.69
N ARG A 158 -10.94 -19.40 -27.61
CA ARG A 158 -10.74 -18.02 -27.11
C ARG A 158 -9.67 -17.30 -27.93
N ALA A 159 -9.77 -15.97 -27.99
CA ALA A 159 -8.75 -15.12 -28.58
C ALA A 159 -7.39 -15.37 -27.90
N GLU A 160 -6.31 -15.42 -28.68
CA GLU A 160 -4.94 -15.49 -28.16
C GLU A 160 -4.57 -14.20 -27.41
N TRP A 161 -3.68 -14.31 -26.42
CA TRP A 161 -3.26 -13.17 -25.60
C TRP A 161 -1.80 -13.28 -25.20
N LEU A 162 -1.22 -12.15 -24.79
CA LEU A 162 0.10 -12.10 -24.16
C LEU A 162 -0.06 -12.18 -22.64
N GLU A 163 0.62 -13.14 -22.01
CA GLU A 163 0.67 -13.26 -20.55
C GLU A 163 2.06 -12.87 -20.06
N VAL A 164 2.13 -11.78 -19.29
CA VAL A 164 3.33 -11.34 -18.58
C VAL A 164 3.31 -11.99 -17.20
N ARG A 165 4.08 -13.06 -17.03
CA ARG A 165 4.29 -13.68 -15.72
C ARG A 165 5.43 -12.98 -15.03
N PHE A 166 5.23 -12.52 -13.81
CA PHE A 166 6.27 -11.81 -13.07
C PHE A 166 6.33 -12.24 -11.61
N SER A 167 7.53 -12.23 -11.03
CA SER A 167 7.77 -12.38 -9.60
C SER A 167 8.49 -11.14 -9.09
N ILE A 168 8.26 -10.82 -7.83
CA ILE A 168 8.93 -9.72 -7.15
C ILE A 168 9.96 -10.31 -6.21
N GLU A 169 11.23 -10.10 -6.53
CA GLU A 169 12.32 -10.43 -5.64
C GLU A 169 12.66 -9.18 -4.84
N GLY A 170 12.22 -9.17 -3.59
CA GLY A 170 12.52 -8.07 -2.69
C GLY A 170 13.99 -8.12 -2.28
N THR A 171 14.71 -7.02 -2.47
CA THR A 171 15.90 -6.79 -1.64
C THR A 171 15.44 -6.49 -0.21
N SER A 172 16.25 -6.81 0.80
CA SER A 172 15.97 -6.45 2.20
C SER A 172 16.07 -4.94 2.48
N ARG A 173 16.22 -4.11 1.43
CA ARG A 173 16.55 -2.71 1.53
C ARG A 173 15.31 -1.83 1.46
N TRP A 174 14.89 -1.39 2.63
CA TRP A 174 14.05 -0.21 2.77
C TRP A 174 14.89 1.05 2.71
N ASP A 175 14.35 2.09 2.10
CA ASP A 175 15.05 3.37 2.03
C ASP A 175 14.04 4.52 2.19
N ILE A 176 14.39 5.48 3.05
CA ILE A 176 13.68 6.76 3.16
C ILE A 176 14.44 7.70 2.24
N THR A 177 14.02 7.74 0.99
CA THR A 177 14.76 8.44 -0.06
C THR A 177 14.10 9.74 -0.45
N GLY A 178 14.95 10.69 -0.85
CA GLY A 178 14.57 11.84 -1.66
C GLY A 178 13.75 12.89 -0.90
N ARG A 179 14.28 14.11 -0.84
CA ARG A 179 13.44 15.28 -0.59
C ARG A 179 12.49 15.43 -1.78
N LEU A 180 11.21 15.68 -1.53
CA LEU A 180 10.26 15.98 -2.61
C LEU A 180 10.63 17.31 -3.31
N PRO A 181 10.31 17.47 -4.62
CA PRO A 181 9.62 16.53 -5.50
C PRO A 181 10.54 15.42 -6.07
N ARG A 182 9.95 14.26 -6.40
CA ARG A 182 10.64 13.14 -7.08
C ARG A 182 9.78 12.63 -8.23
N GLU A 183 10.24 12.75 -9.47
CA GLU A 183 9.55 12.43 -10.75
C GLU A 183 8.03 12.75 -10.78
N ASN A 184 7.19 11.94 -10.16
CA ASN A 184 5.72 12.10 -10.11
C ASN A 184 5.15 12.42 -8.71
N ILE A 185 6.00 12.40 -7.68
CA ILE A 185 5.61 12.56 -6.28
C ILE A 185 5.97 13.97 -5.83
N THR A 186 4.94 14.72 -5.44
CA THR A 186 5.06 16.09 -4.93
C THR A 186 4.50 16.19 -3.51
N GLU A 187 4.81 17.28 -2.83
CA GLU A 187 4.09 17.65 -1.61
C GLU A 187 2.58 17.78 -1.89
N ALA A 188 1.76 17.48 -0.88
CA ALA A 188 0.31 17.53 -0.99
C ALA A 188 -0.14 18.98 -1.27
N ALA A 189 -0.89 19.18 -2.35
CA ALA A 189 -1.53 20.45 -2.67
C ALA A 189 -2.89 20.58 -1.95
N GLY A 190 -3.50 21.77 -2.01
CA GLY A 190 -4.73 22.06 -1.27
C GLY A 190 -5.88 21.08 -1.53
N GLU A 191 -6.03 20.56 -2.75
CA GLU A 191 -7.05 19.55 -3.07
C GLU A 191 -6.72 18.14 -2.52
N ASP A 192 -5.45 17.87 -2.28
CA ASP A 192 -4.98 16.58 -1.75
C ASP A 192 -5.06 16.52 -0.23
N ARG A 193 -5.22 17.66 0.42
CA ARG A 193 -5.27 17.80 1.88
C ARG A 193 -6.72 17.76 2.37
N VAL A 194 -7.10 16.68 3.01
CA VAL A 194 -8.41 16.57 3.65
C VAL A 194 -8.24 16.91 5.13
N PRO A 195 -8.90 17.97 5.66
CA PRO A 195 -8.75 18.38 7.05
C PRO A 195 -9.28 17.31 8.00
N LEU A 196 -8.61 17.13 9.13
CA LEU A 196 -8.95 16.15 10.15
C LEU A 196 -9.30 16.85 11.47
N GLY A 197 -10.54 16.63 11.93
CA GLY A 197 -10.99 17.05 13.25
C GLY A 197 -10.79 18.54 13.56
N SER A 198 -10.79 18.85 14.86
CA SER A 198 -10.45 20.18 15.38
C SER A 198 -8.95 20.37 15.47
N GLN A 199 -8.52 21.62 15.55
CA GLN A 199 -7.13 21.98 15.81
C GLN A 199 -6.61 21.35 17.12
N VAL A 200 -5.33 21.00 17.12
CA VAL A 200 -4.63 20.44 18.29
C VAL A 200 -3.75 21.51 18.90
N VAL A 201 -3.97 21.80 20.18
CA VAL A 201 -3.12 22.71 20.96
C VAL A 201 -2.08 21.88 21.71
N VAL A 202 -0.81 22.24 21.54
CA VAL A 202 0.33 21.69 22.28
C VAL A 202 0.77 22.77 23.27
N TYR A 203 0.55 22.51 24.55
CA TYR A 203 0.92 23.44 25.62
C TYR A 203 2.43 23.43 25.84
N GLY A 204 3.00 24.58 26.21
CA GLY A 204 4.45 24.83 26.39
C GLY A 204 5.21 23.93 27.37
N SER A 205 4.56 22.93 27.98
CA SER A 205 5.15 21.94 28.89
C SER A 205 4.90 20.48 28.49
N GLU A 206 4.25 20.22 27.35
CA GLU A 206 3.71 18.90 27.02
C GLU A 206 4.35 18.25 25.80
N PHE A 207 4.66 16.96 25.93
CA PHE A 207 4.83 16.06 24.79
C PHE A 207 3.46 15.67 24.25
N ARG A 208 3.27 15.77 22.93
CA ARG A 208 2.05 15.35 22.26
C ARG A 208 2.36 14.31 21.18
N ARG A 209 1.73 13.14 21.32
CA ARG A 209 1.62 12.14 20.25
C ARG A 209 0.23 12.19 19.64
N ILE A 210 0.17 12.26 18.32
CA ILE A 210 -1.08 12.31 17.56
C ILE A 210 -1.10 11.11 16.63
N TYR A 211 -1.98 10.16 16.90
CA TYR A 211 -2.16 9.00 16.03
C TYR A 211 -3.28 9.22 15.02
N LEU A 212 -3.10 8.68 13.82
CA LEU A 212 -4.11 8.75 12.77
C LEU A 212 -5.38 7.93 13.12
N ASP A 213 -5.24 6.77 13.77
CA ASP A 213 -6.36 5.91 14.18
C ASP A 213 -7.27 6.50 15.28
N GLN A 214 -6.78 7.50 16.01
CA GLN A 214 -7.53 8.23 17.03
C GLN A 214 -8.40 9.35 16.45
N LEU A 215 -8.34 9.58 15.14
CA LEU A 215 -9.07 10.64 14.45
C LEU A 215 -10.35 10.08 13.82
N GLU A 216 -11.42 10.88 13.79
CA GLU A 216 -12.63 10.55 13.03
C GLU A 216 -12.33 10.72 11.53
N LEU A 217 -11.86 9.66 10.90
CA LEU A 217 -11.37 9.72 9.53
C LEU A 217 -12.43 9.28 8.51
N PRO A 218 -12.65 10.02 7.42
CA PRO A 218 -13.32 9.50 6.24
C PRO A 218 -12.31 8.66 5.45
N ILE A 219 -12.25 7.34 5.63
CA ILE A 219 -11.23 6.53 4.91
C ILE A 219 -11.87 5.61 3.88
N SER A 220 -11.90 6.09 2.65
CA SER A 220 -11.80 5.26 1.45
C SER A 220 -10.33 4.90 1.18
N GLU A 221 -10.08 4.05 0.19
CA GLU A 221 -8.72 3.72 -0.24
C GLU A 221 -7.96 4.95 -0.75
N PHE A 222 -6.64 4.96 -0.54
CA PHE A 222 -5.74 6.00 -1.07
C PHE A 222 -5.09 5.47 -2.33
N HIS A 223 -5.19 6.23 -3.42
CA HIS A 223 -4.69 5.81 -4.71
C HIS A 223 -3.58 6.73 -5.20
N TYR A 224 -2.55 6.12 -5.77
CA TYR A 224 -1.45 6.86 -6.37
C TYR A 224 -0.98 6.23 -7.69
N ASP A 225 -0.68 7.09 -8.64
CA ASP A 225 -0.26 6.75 -9.99
C ASP A 225 1.26 6.76 -10.08
N LEU A 226 1.85 5.59 -10.34
CA LEU A 226 3.29 5.41 -10.46
C LEU A 226 3.78 5.62 -11.89
N GLN A 227 5.06 5.33 -12.07
CA GLN A 227 5.74 5.40 -13.34
C GLN A 227 5.19 4.38 -14.35
N THR A 228 5.50 4.66 -15.62
CA THR A 228 5.25 3.78 -16.75
C THR A 228 6.45 2.86 -16.96
N PHE A 229 6.18 1.58 -17.16
CA PHE A 229 7.18 0.54 -17.32
C PHE A 229 7.04 -0.13 -18.68
N THR A 230 8.17 -0.58 -19.22
CA THR A 230 8.25 -1.24 -20.51
C THR A 230 8.75 -2.67 -20.37
N PHE A 231 8.04 -3.61 -20.97
CA PHE A 231 8.37 -5.03 -21.01
C PHE A 231 8.64 -5.43 -22.46
N ASP A 232 9.71 -6.18 -22.67
CA ASP A 232 9.98 -6.78 -23.98
C ASP A 232 9.00 -7.94 -24.23
N ALA A 233 8.30 -7.90 -25.36
CA ALA A 233 7.39 -8.95 -25.82
C ALA A 233 7.92 -9.69 -27.06
N GLY A 234 9.22 -9.56 -27.36
CA GLY A 234 9.89 -10.22 -28.47
C GLY A 234 9.35 -9.76 -29.81
N ILE A 235 8.89 -10.71 -30.63
CA ILE A 235 8.35 -10.42 -31.97
C ILE A 235 7.10 -9.53 -31.95
N HIS A 236 6.41 -9.44 -30.80
CA HIS A 236 5.22 -8.59 -30.63
C HIS A 236 5.57 -7.16 -30.16
N GLY A 237 6.85 -6.80 -30.09
CA GLY A 237 7.32 -5.46 -29.77
C GLY A 237 7.46 -5.22 -28.27
N THR A 238 7.00 -4.06 -27.81
CA THR A 238 7.20 -3.61 -26.42
C THR A 238 5.87 -3.31 -25.77
N ILE A 239 5.59 -3.99 -24.66
CA ILE A 239 4.43 -3.72 -23.81
C ILE A 239 4.78 -2.54 -22.90
N THR A 240 3.92 -1.53 -22.86
CA THR A 240 4.02 -0.41 -21.95
C THR A 240 2.86 -0.48 -20.96
N ALA A 241 3.12 -0.35 -19.66
CA ALA A 241 2.08 -0.38 -18.62
C ALA A 241 2.38 0.62 -17.51
N LYS A 242 1.35 1.28 -16.99
CA LYS A 242 1.44 2.16 -15.83
C LYS A 242 1.13 1.38 -14.56
N LEU A 243 1.94 1.54 -13.52
CA LEU A 243 1.66 0.95 -12.23
C LEU A 243 0.80 1.91 -11.39
N GLY A 244 -0.21 1.41 -10.69
CA GLY A 244 -0.92 2.15 -9.65
C GLY A 244 -0.72 1.47 -8.31
N SER A 245 -0.65 2.25 -7.24
CA SER A 245 -0.73 1.73 -5.88
C SER A 245 -2.06 2.13 -5.24
N THR A 246 -2.57 1.23 -4.42
CA THR A 246 -3.72 1.48 -3.56
C THR A 246 -3.34 1.07 -2.15
N PHE A 247 -3.46 2.00 -1.21
CA PHE A 247 -3.18 1.78 0.19
C PHE A 247 -4.48 1.92 1.00
N ARG A 248 -4.62 1.06 2.02
CA ARG A 248 -5.68 1.16 3.02
C ARG A 248 -5.07 1.04 4.42
N TRP A 249 -5.51 1.89 5.33
CA TRP A 249 -5.21 1.73 6.75
C TRP A 249 -5.72 0.38 7.26
N SER A 250 -4.96 -0.19 8.19
CA SER A 250 -5.31 -1.43 8.86
C SER A 250 -4.99 -1.31 10.35
N PRO A 251 -5.59 -2.14 11.23
CA PRO A 251 -5.25 -2.14 12.66
C PRO A 251 -3.78 -2.42 12.97
N TRP A 252 -3.03 -2.94 11.99
CA TRP A 252 -1.60 -3.30 12.10
C TRP A 252 -0.69 -2.27 11.43
N THR A 253 -1.25 -1.11 11.08
CA THR A 253 -0.50 0.02 10.54
C THR A 253 -0.73 1.21 11.46
N ARG A 254 0.35 1.72 12.04
CA ARG A 254 0.29 2.93 12.88
C ARG A 254 1.03 4.05 12.21
N TYR A 255 0.41 5.22 12.20
CA TYR A 255 1.04 6.44 11.76
C TYR A 255 0.78 7.51 12.79
N TRP A 256 1.84 8.18 13.22
CA TRP A 256 1.73 9.22 14.22
C TRP A 256 2.78 10.30 14.04
N ILE A 257 2.47 11.46 14.60
CA ILE A 257 3.39 12.58 14.73
C ILE A 257 3.66 12.77 16.21
N ASP A 258 4.95 12.84 16.55
CA ASP A 258 5.43 13.25 17.87
C ASP A 258 5.83 14.72 17.79
N ILE A 259 5.23 15.53 18.67
CA ILE A 259 5.55 16.95 18.88
C ILE A 259 6.06 17.07 20.30
N ASP A 260 7.35 17.35 20.43
CA ASP A 260 8.04 17.50 21.70
C ASP A 260 8.70 18.86 21.80
N LEU A 261 8.75 19.40 23.01
CA LEU A 261 9.32 20.70 23.31
C LEU A 261 10.79 20.56 23.67
N ARG A 262 11.66 21.20 22.88
CA ARG A 262 13.07 21.36 23.22
C ARG A 262 13.21 22.35 24.37
N GLN A 263 13.44 21.83 25.58
CA GLN A 263 13.90 22.63 26.71
C GLN A 263 15.35 23.09 26.46
N SER A 264 15.56 24.19 25.74
CA SER A 264 16.91 24.75 25.60
C SER A 264 17.24 25.87 26.59
N ASP A 265 16.25 26.50 27.23
CA ASP A 265 16.52 27.72 28.02
C ASP A 265 15.56 28.01 29.19
N MET A 266 15.05 27.01 29.92
CA MET A 266 14.18 27.21 31.12
C MET A 266 12.95 28.14 30.93
N SER A 267 12.68 28.61 29.71
CA SER A 267 11.51 29.38 29.36
C SER A 267 10.50 28.41 28.74
N TYR A 268 9.29 28.36 29.30
CA TYR A 268 8.20 27.62 28.67
C TYR A 268 7.79 28.40 27.42
N PRO A 269 7.97 27.85 26.21
CA PRO A 269 7.54 28.56 25.01
C PRO A 269 6.01 28.64 24.96
N ASP A 270 5.51 29.61 24.19
CA ASP A 270 4.07 29.78 23.96
C ASP A 270 3.45 28.52 23.35
N ASN A 271 2.18 28.29 23.68
CA ASN A 271 1.39 27.19 23.12
C ASN A 271 1.40 27.25 21.58
N ALA A 272 1.49 26.09 20.94
CA ALA A 272 1.38 25.97 19.49
C ALA A 272 0.08 25.28 19.11
N THR A 273 -0.61 25.81 18.11
CA THR A 273 -1.82 25.23 17.56
C THR A 273 -1.51 24.62 16.20
N PHE A 274 -2.00 23.40 15.95
CA PHE A 274 -1.79 22.68 14.70
C PHE A 274 -3.14 22.31 14.07
N GLN A 275 -3.28 22.58 12.77
CA GLN A 275 -4.33 21.97 11.97
C GLN A 275 -3.79 20.67 11.34
N LEU A 276 -4.58 19.61 11.46
CA LEU A 276 -4.24 18.30 10.89
C LEU A 276 -4.94 18.10 9.55
N TYR A 277 -4.25 17.41 8.64
CA TYR A 277 -4.77 16.97 7.36
C TYR A 277 -4.30 15.55 7.04
N VAL A 278 -5.01 14.85 6.17
CA VAL A 278 -4.51 13.65 5.50
C VAL A 278 -4.22 13.94 4.03
N ASP A 279 -3.07 13.49 3.51
CA ASP A 279 -2.83 13.42 2.06
C ASP A 279 -3.68 12.28 1.47
N ARG A 280 -4.71 12.63 0.69
CA ARG A 280 -5.64 11.67 0.06
C ARG A 280 -4.99 10.70 -0.94
N ARG A 281 -3.73 10.92 -1.33
CA ARG A 281 -3.00 10.08 -2.29
C ARG A 281 -2.25 8.94 -1.60
N PHE A 282 -1.65 9.23 -0.44
CA PHE A 282 -0.80 8.29 0.29
C PHE A 282 -1.34 7.90 1.68
N GLY A 283 -2.42 8.54 2.15
CA GLY A 283 -2.96 8.35 3.49
C GLY A 283 -2.14 9.01 4.60
N SER A 284 -1.09 9.76 4.27
CA SER A 284 -0.13 10.33 5.21
C SER A 284 -0.72 11.46 6.07
N LEU A 285 -0.40 11.49 7.38
CA LEU A 285 -0.78 12.60 8.26
C LEU A 285 0.14 13.81 8.02
N ILE A 286 -0.47 14.98 7.87
CA ILE A 286 0.17 16.30 7.76
C ILE A 286 -0.28 17.12 8.97
N ALA A 287 0.65 17.78 9.65
CA ALA A 287 0.31 18.80 10.63
C ALA A 287 0.95 20.13 10.25
N GLU A 288 0.13 21.18 10.25
CA GLU A 288 0.57 22.55 9.95
C GLU A 288 0.33 23.44 11.16
N GLN A 289 1.37 24.13 11.59
CA GLN A 289 1.22 25.13 12.65
C GLN A 289 0.34 26.28 12.13
N VAL A 290 -0.73 26.57 12.85
CA VAL A 290 -1.60 27.72 12.60
C VAL A 290 -1.32 28.81 13.64
N ALA A 291 -1.45 30.06 13.21
CA ALA A 291 -1.17 31.25 14.03
C ALA A 291 -2.17 31.42 15.18
#